data_AF-A0A534TDF4-F1
#
_entry.id   AF-A0A534TDF4-F1
#
_cell.length_a   1.000
_cell.length_b   1.000
_cell.length_c   1.000
_cell.angle_alpha   90.00
_cell.angle_beta   90.00
_cell.angle_gamma   90.00
#
_symmetry.space_group_name_H-M   'P 1'
#
loop_
_entity.id
_entity.type
_entity.pdbx_description
1 polymer ?
#
loop_
_entity_poly.entity_id
_entity_poly.type
_entity_poly.pdbx_seq_one_letter_code
_entity_poly.pdbx_strand_id
1 'polypeptide(L)'
;MKTIAVVDLSTGCIQERRGNTLTLDIPHDLDWKTGGVSVDANSLGHYFTCGGQRLVYATMPTLLSGRELGANCLVADDLTGRAGESRLRRYRLSAVERCH
;
A
#
# COMPACT_ATOMS: atom_id res chain seq x y z
N MET A 1 -21.37 1.94 -0.23
CA MET A 1 -19.96 2.05 -0.66
C MET A 1 -19.46 0.63 -0.92
N LYS A 2 -18.87 0.34 -2.08
CA LYS A 2 -18.39 -1.02 -2.40
C LYS A 2 -17.05 -1.27 -1.70
N THR A 3 -16.97 -2.36 -0.94
CA THR A 3 -15.70 -2.87 -0.41
C THR A 3 -15.06 -3.80 -1.42
N ILE A 4 -13.73 -3.87 -1.38
CA ILE A 4 -12.90 -4.77 -2.18
C ILE A 4 -12.02 -5.51 -1.18
N ALA A 5 -12.08 -6.83 -1.22
CA ALA A 5 -11.24 -7.66 -0.39
C ALA A 5 -9.79 -7.64 -0.92
N VAL A 6 -8.85 -7.50 0.00
CA VAL A 6 -7.42 -7.53 -0.27
C VAL A 6 -6.75 -8.47 0.71
N VAL A 7 -5.77 -9.23 0.23
CA VAL A 7 -4.95 -10.13 1.04
C VAL A 7 -3.67 -9.39 1.41
N ASP A 8 -3.43 -9.13 2.69
CA ASP A 8 -2.14 -8.62 3.16
C ASP A 8 -1.07 -9.69 2.94
N LEU A 9 -0.09 -9.41 2.08
CA LEU A 9 0.90 -10.41 1.67
C LEU A 9 1.97 -10.66 2.74
N SER A 10 2.03 -9.83 3.79
CA SER A 10 2.94 -10.05 4.93
C SER A 10 2.35 -10.98 5.99
N THR A 11 1.03 -10.98 6.15
CA THR A 11 0.32 -11.75 7.18
C THR A 11 -0.56 -12.86 6.62
N GLY A 12 -0.90 -12.80 5.33
CA GLY A 12 -1.90 -13.66 4.68
C GLY A 12 -3.35 -13.31 5.04
N CYS A 13 -3.59 -12.27 5.82
CA CYS A 13 -4.94 -11.91 6.27
C CYS A 13 -5.73 -11.20 5.17
N ILE A 14 -6.95 -11.68 4.92
CA ILE A 14 -7.93 -11.00 4.07
C ILE A 14 -8.54 -9.83 4.84
N GLN A 15 -8.62 -8.66 4.20
CA GLN A 15 -9.19 -7.44 4.73
C GLN A 15 -10.13 -6.82 3.71
N GLU A 16 -11.31 -6.41 4.14
CA GLU A 16 -12.19 -5.60 3.30
C GLU A 16 -11.78 -4.13 3.36
N ARG A 17 -11.38 -3.57 2.23
CA ARG A 17 -11.04 -2.15 2.11
C ARG A 17 -12.05 -1.43 1.24
N ARG A 18 -12.18 -0.11 1.42
CA ARG A 18 -13.11 0.68 0.61
C ARG A 18 -12.55 0.77 -0.82
N GLY A 19 -13.42 0.76 -1.84
CA GLY A 19 -12.95 0.91 -3.23
C GLY A 19 -12.19 2.23 -3.50
N ASN A 20 -12.41 3.27 -2.67
CA ASN A 20 -11.67 4.52 -2.74
C ASN A 20 -10.39 4.54 -1.89
N THR A 21 -9.99 3.41 -1.30
CA THR A 21 -8.69 3.27 -0.64
C THR A 21 -7.57 3.50 -1.66
N LEU A 22 -6.56 4.27 -1.27
CA LEU A 22 -5.43 4.57 -2.14
C LEU A 22 -4.49 3.37 -2.24
N THR A 23 -3.94 3.17 -3.43
CA THR A 23 -3.00 2.12 -3.77
C THR A 23 -1.79 2.69 -4.50
N LEU A 24 -0.67 1.98 -4.46
CA LEU A 24 0.55 2.28 -5.19
C LEU A 24 1.07 1.04 -5.91
N ASP A 25 1.81 1.27 -6.99
CA ASP A 25 2.60 0.22 -7.63
C ASP A 25 3.79 -0.16 -6.78
N ILE A 26 4.15 -1.44 -6.82
CA ILE A 26 5.23 -2.02 -6.04
C ILE A 26 6.56 -1.67 -6.72
N PRO A 27 7.51 -1.01 -6.03
CA PRO A 27 8.87 -0.88 -6.52
C PRO A 27 9.48 -2.26 -6.79
N HIS A 28 10.15 -2.43 -7.93
CA HIS A 28 10.69 -3.73 -8.37
C HIS A 28 11.66 -4.37 -7.35
N ASP A 29 12.41 -3.55 -6.63
CA ASP A 29 13.43 -3.95 -5.65
C ASP A 29 12.97 -3.80 -4.19
N LEU A 30 11.66 -3.56 -3.98
CA LEU A 30 11.06 -3.48 -2.64
C LEU A 30 11.39 -4.73 -1.84
N ASP A 31 11.88 -4.53 -0.63
CA ASP A 31 12.07 -5.63 0.30
C ASP A 31 10.72 -6.16 0.79
N TRP A 32 10.40 -7.39 0.38
CA TRP A 32 9.20 -8.09 0.83
C TRP A 32 9.16 -8.30 2.34
N LYS A 33 10.32 -8.34 3.04
CA LYS A 33 10.35 -8.53 4.50
C LYS A 33 9.86 -7.32 5.26
N THR A 34 10.26 -6.11 4.85
CA THR A 34 9.73 -4.85 5.39
C THR A 34 8.35 -4.53 4.83
N GLY A 35 8.05 -4.96 3.60
CA GLY A 35 6.71 -5.16 3.06
C GLY A 35 5.85 -3.89 2.96
N GLY A 36 6.45 -2.69 2.93
CA GLY A 36 5.70 -1.46 2.96
C GLY A 36 6.42 -0.21 2.51
N VAL A 37 5.61 0.80 2.18
CA VAL A 37 6.05 2.12 1.73
C VAL A 37 5.38 3.18 2.58
N SER A 38 6.15 4.14 3.07
CA SER A 38 5.62 5.30 3.80
C SER A 38 5.56 6.49 2.86
N VAL A 39 4.39 7.07 2.64
CA VAL A 39 4.23 8.25 1.78
C VAL A 39 4.05 9.49 2.64
N ASP A 40 4.85 10.51 2.38
CA ASP A 40 4.75 11.80 3.06
C ASP A 40 3.75 12.77 2.41
N ALA A 41 3.61 13.95 3.00
CA ALA A 41 2.69 14.99 2.53
C ALA A 41 3.04 15.54 1.14
N ASN A 42 4.27 15.31 0.66
CA ASN A 42 4.73 15.74 -0.65
C ASN A 42 4.56 14.63 -1.71
N SER A 43 3.83 13.57 -1.39
CA SER A 43 3.66 12.39 -2.24
C SER A 43 4.99 11.68 -2.55
N LEU A 44 5.97 11.75 -1.65
CA LEU A 44 7.19 10.97 -1.76
C LEU A 44 7.05 9.68 -0.97
N GLY A 45 7.22 8.55 -1.64
CA GLY A 45 7.23 7.22 -1.06
C GLY A 45 8.63 6.86 -0.59
N HIS A 46 8.74 6.41 0.66
CA HIS A 46 9.96 5.95 1.29
C HIS A 46 9.86 4.44 1.51
N TYR A 47 10.82 3.67 1.03
CA TYR A 47 10.82 2.22 1.14
C TYR A 47 12.23 1.65 1.34
N PHE A 48 12.31 0.39 1.74
CA PHE A 48 13.56 -0.34 1.85
C PHE A 48 13.69 -1.32 0.68
N THR A 49 14.89 -1.37 0.10
CA THR A 49 15.23 -2.36 -0.92
C THR A 49 15.63 -3.67 -0.26
N CYS A 50 15.62 -4.77 -1.01
CA CYS A 50 16.09 -6.08 -0.51
C CYS A 50 17.53 -6.04 0.05
N GLY A 51 18.35 -5.10 -0.44
CA GLY A 51 19.70 -4.82 0.06
C GLY A 51 19.76 -3.98 1.35
N GLY A 52 18.62 -3.63 1.95
CA GLY A 52 18.53 -2.81 3.16
C GLY A 52 18.71 -1.30 2.93
N GLN A 53 18.78 -0.86 1.67
CA GLN A 53 18.92 0.56 1.36
C GLN A 53 17.57 1.25 1.44
N ARG A 54 17.53 2.47 2.01
CA ARG A 54 16.31 3.29 1.99
C ARG A 54 16.29 4.15 0.74
N LEU A 55 15.27 3.98 -0.10
CA LEU A 55 15.06 4.78 -1.30
C LEU A 55 13.80 5.63 -1.19
N VAL A 56 13.80 6.72 -1.95
CA VAL A 56 12.70 7.69 -2.03
C VAL A 56 12.31 7.85 -3.50
N TYR A 57 11.01 7.85 -3.78
CA TYR A 57 10.49 8.05 -5.12
C TYR A 57 9.21 8.89 -5.12
N ALA A 58 8.93 9.56 -6.23
CA ALA A 58 7.66 10.24 -6.41
C ALA A 58 6.54 9.22 -6.61
N THR A 59 5.45 9.36 -5.86
CA THR A 59 4.30 8.46 -5.91
C THR A 59 3.10 9.14 -6.53
N MET A 60 2.32 8.39 -7.30
CA MET A 60 1.01 8.80 -7.79
C MET A 60 -0.03 7.78 -7.32
N PRO A 61 -0.68 8.00 -6.16
CA PRO A 61 -1.67 7.07 -5.64
C PRO A 61 -2.86 6.89 -6.58
N THR A 62 -3.26 5.64 -6.78
CA THR A 62 -4.44 5.25 -7.58
C THR A 62 -5.53 4.64 -6.69
N LEU A 63 -6.79 4.65 -7.11
CA LEU A 63 -7.87 4.03 -6.33
C LEU A 63 -7.82 2.51 -6.42
N LEU A 64 -8.13 1.81 -5.33
CA LEU A 64 -8.25 0.36 -5.29
C LEU A 64 -9.30 -0.17 -6.29
N SER A 65 -10.37 0.58 -6.53
CA SER A 65 -11.39 0.24 -7.53
C SER A 65 -10.88 0.22 -8.97
N GLY A 66 -9.71 0.83 -9.24
CA GLY A 66 -9.05 0.78 -10.55
C GLY A 66 -8.05 -0.36 -10.69
N ARG A 67 -7.85 -1.18 -9.64
CA ARG A 67 -6.92 -2.32 -9.66
C ARG A 67 -7.62 -3.56 -10.17
N GLU A 68 -6.89 -4.35 -10.95
CA GLU A 68 -7.36 -5.64 -11.47
C GLU A 68 -7.40 -6.70 -10.35
N LEU A 69 -8.30 -7.68 -10.48
CA LEU A 69 -8.40 -8.79 -9.54
C LEU A 69 -7.13 -9.65 -9.58
N GLY A 70 -6.57 -9.98 -8.42
CA GLY A 70 -5.30 -10.69 -8.30
C GLY A 70 -4.05 -9.82 -8.51
N ALA A 71 -4.20 -8.52 -8.76
CA ALA A 71 -3.05 -7.63 -8.87
C ALA A 71 -2.40 -7.40 -7.50
N ASN A 72 -1.07 -7.52 -7.46
CA ASN A 72 -0.29 -7.14 -6.29
C ASN A 72 -0.09 -5.62 -6.30
N CYS A 73 -0.39 -4.97 -5.19
CA CYS A 73 -0.22 -3.54 -5.03
C CYS A 73 0.09 -3.19 -3.57
N LEU A 74 0.51 -1.96 -3.35
CA LEU A 74 0.66 -1.39 -2.02
C LEU A 74 -0.66 -0.73 -1.64
N VAL A 75 -1.35 -1.22 -0.62
CA VAL A 75 -2.64 -0.69 -0.16
C VAL A 75 -2.42 0.19 1.05
N ALA A 76 -2.99 1.40 1.04
CA ALA A 76 -2.91 2.31 2.17
C ALA A 76 -3.60 1.71 3.40
N ASP A 77 -2.92 1.73 4.53
CA ASP A 77 -3.56 1.50 5.82
C ASP A 77 -4.48 2.66 6.15
N ASP A 78 -5.59 2.35 6.82
CA ASP A 78 -6.47 3.35 7.40
C ASP A 78 -5.65 4.19 8.38
N LEU A 79 -5.64 5.52 8.17
CA LEU A 79 -4.84 6.48 8.92
C LEU A 79 -5.14 6.34 10.42
N THR A 80 -4.29 5.62 11.14
CA THR A 80 -4.35 5.51 12.61
C THR A 80 -3.48 6.62 13.23
N GLY A 81 -3.62 7.85 12.73
CA GLY A 81 -2.80 8.98 13.14
C GLY A 81 -3.66 10.14 13.62
N ARG A 82 -3.50 10.51 14.90
CA ARG A 82 -4.08 11.75 15.45
C ARG A 82 -3.61 12.96 14.64
N ALA A 83 -4.49 13.93 14.45
CA ALA A 83 -4.18 15.18 13.78
C ALA A 83 -3.01 15.88 14.48
N GLY A 84 -1.85 15.98 13.83
CA GLY A 84 -0.73 16.78 14.33
C GLY A 84 0.66 16.25 13.98
N GLU A 85 0.84 14.93 13.85
CA GLU A 85 2.14 14.37 13.42
C GLU A 85 2.16 14.24 11.90
N SER A 86 3.31 14.55 11.29
CA SER A 86 3.58 14.43 9.86
C SER A 86 2.87 13.21 9.30
N ARG A 87 1.82 13.43 8.49
CA ARG A 87 0.88 12.42 8.00
C ARG A 87 1.56 11.44 7.05
N LEU A 88 2.46 10.61 7.58
CA LEU A 88 3.04 9.49 6.87
C LEU A 88 1.92 8.47 6.69
N ARG A 89 1.44 8.33 5.46
CA ARG A 89 0.49 7.28 5.12
C ARG A 89 1.29 6.02 4.83
N ARG A 90 1.11 5.00 5.66
CA ARG A 90 1.74 3.70 5.45
C ARG A 90 0.93 2.92 4.42
N TYR A 91 1.64 2.30 3.50
CA TYR A 91 1.11 1.36 2.54
C TYR A 91 1.74 0.00 2.80
N ARG A 92 0.93 -1.05 2.71
CA ARG A 92 1.36 -2.43 2.89
C ARG A 92 1.20 -3.21 1.62
N LEU A 93 2.09 -4.16 1.41
CA LEU A 93 2.01 -5.07 0.29
C LEU A 93 0.74 -5.94 0.42
N SER A 94 -0.10 -5.90 -0.59
CA SER A 94 -1.36 -6.67 -0.63
C SER A 94 -1.67 -7.14 -2.04
N ALA A 95 -2.50 -8.17 -2.15
CA ALA A 95 -3.08 -8.61 -3.41
C ALA A 95 -4.58 -8.32 -3.42
N VAL A 96 -5.13 -7.87 -4.54
CA VAL A 96 -6.59 -7.76 -4.69
C VAL A 96 -7.16 -9.18 -4.75
N GLU A 97 -8.09 -9.52 -3.86
CA GLU A 97 -8.67 -10.86 -3.84
C GLU A 97 -9.47 -11.11 -5.14
N ARG A 98 -9.31 -12.29 -5.74
CA ARG A 98 -10.21 -12.74 -6.80
C ARG A 98 -11.52 -13.11 -6.12
N CYS A 99 -12.57 -12.33 -6.35
CA CYS A 99 -13.93 -12.78 -6.04
C CYS A 99 -14.12 -14.14 -6.70
N HIS A 100 -14.23 -15.20 -5.90
CA HIS A 100 -14.54 -16.55 -6.35
C HIS A 100 -16.03 -16.71 -6.60
#